data_AF-A0AAJ7X7B7-F1
#
_entry.id   AF-A0AAJ7X7B7-F1
#
_cell.length_a   1.000
_cell.length_b   1.000
_cell.length_c   1.000
_cell.angle_alpha   90.00
_cell.angle_beta   90.00
_cell.angle_gamma   90.00
#
_symmetry.space_group_name_H-M   'P 1'
#
loop_
_entity.id
_entity.type
_entity.pdbx_description
1 polymer ?
#
loop_
_entity_poly.entity_id
_entity_poly.type
_entity_poly.pdbx_seq_one_letter_code
_entity_poly.pdbx_strand_id
1 'polypeptide(L)'
;MAAKRALVILAKGAEEMETVIPTDVLRRAGIKVTLAGLAGPEPVQCSRDVVICPDTSLEKAMAEGPYDVVVLPGGNLGAQNLAEVRGSDGSQNNRFHAHNFRFLSLPLQNLCTPH
;
A
#
# COMPACT_ATOMS: atom_id res chain seq x y z
N MET A 1 -11.27 -6.20 -22.96
CA MET A 1 -10.16 -6.54 -22.03
C MET A 1 -10.66 -6.36 -20.61
N ALA A 2 -10.34 -7.28 -19.70
CA ALA A 2 -10.67 -7.09 -18.28
C ALA A 2 -9.92 -5.86 -17.74
N ALA A 3 -10.59 -5.04 -16.94
CA ALA A 3 -9.99 -3.86 -16.34
C ALA A 3 -8.86 -4.26 -15.39
N LYS A 4 -7.69 -3.65 -15.55
CA LYS A 4 -6.53 -3.85 -14.66
C LYS A 4 -6.84 -3.34 -13.25
N ARG A 5 -6.31 -4.02 -12.23
CA ARG A 5 -6.57 -3.71 -10.81
C ARG A 5 -5.28 -3.48 -10.05
N ALA A 6 -5.27 -2.43 -9.22
CA ALA A 6 -4.16 -2.08 -8.35
C ALA A 6 -4.61 -2.02 -6.90
N LEU A 7 -3.74 -2.46 -5.99
CA LEU A 7 -3.92 -2.32 -4.55
C LEU A 7 -2.85 -1.36 -4.01
N VAL A 8 -3.25 -0.35 -3.25
CA VAL A 8 -2.33 0.55 -2.54
C VAL A 8 -2.55 0.33 -1.05
N ILE A 9 -1.51 -0.02 -0.30
CA ILE A 9 -1.63 -0.31 1.13
C ILE A 9 -1.28 0.94 1.94
N LEU A 10 -2.26 1.50 2.66
CA LEU A 10 -2.12 2.69 3.48
C LEU A 10 -1.89 2.31 4.94
N ALA A 11 -0.70 2.62 5.46
CA ALA A 11 -0.37 2.43 6.86
C ALA A 11 -0.16 3.77 7.58
N LYS A 12 -0.29 3.76 8.90
CA LYS A 12 0.03 4.92 9.73
C LYS A 12 1.48 5.31 9.51
N GLY A 13 1.73 6.60 9.27
CA GLY A 13 3.06 7.11 8.97
C GLY A 13 3.58 6.75 7.57
N ALA A 14 2.71 6.28 6.67
CA ALA A 14 3.03 6.21 5.25
C ALA A 14 3.36 7.60 4.69
N GLU A 15 4.18 7.66 3.65
CA GLU A 15 4.41 8.90 2.93
C GLU A 15 3.21 9.23 2.04
N GLU A 16 2.59 10.39 2.29
CA GLU A 16 1.35 10.80 1.64
C GLU A 16 1.52 11.05 0.13
N MET A 17 2.65 11.59 -0.34
CA MET A 17 2.85 11.85 -1.77
C MET A 17 3.01 10.53 -2.53
N GLU A 18 3.83 9.61 -2.04
CA GLU A 18 3.92 8.24 -2.55
C GLU A 18 2.63 7.42 -2.44
N THR A 19 1.68 7.81 -1.59
CA THR A 19 0.36 7.18 -1.56
C THR A 19 -0.55 7.78 -2.63
N VAL A 20 -0.66 9.11 -2.66
CA VAL A 20 -1.65 9.83 -3.49
C VAL A 20 -1.24 9.85 -4.96
N ILE A 21 0.04 10.07 -5.27
CA ILE A 21 0.54 10.19 -6.65
C ILE A 21 0.29 8.92 -7.46
N PRO A 22 0.73 7.71 -7.06
CA PRO A 22 0.42 6.50 -7.83
C PRO A 22 -1.07 6.21 -7.87
N THR A 23 -1.81 6.47 -6.79
CA THR A 23 -3.26 6.27 -6.76
C THR A 23 -3.96 7.11 -7.83
N ASP A 24 -3.63 8.41 -7.90
CA ASP A 24 -4.19 9.34 -8.90
C ASP A 24 -3.76 8.95 -10.32
N VAL A 25 -2.46 8.71 -10.56
CA VAL A 25 -1.93 8.35 -11.88
C VAL A 25 -2.55 7.06 -12.41
N LEU A 26 -2.65 6.01 -11.59
CA LEU A 26 -3.24 4.73 -11.98
C LEU A 26 -4.74 4.88 -12.26
N ARG A 27 -5.48 5.64 -11.45
CA ARG A 27 -6.90 5.94 -11.70
C ARG A 27 -7.10 6.70 -13.01
N ARG A 28 -6.26 7.70 -13.29
CA ARG A 28 -6.25 8.44 -14.58
C ARG A 28 -5.91 7.55 -15.78
N ALA A 29 -5.11 6.51 -15.57
CA ALA A 29 -4.81 5.49 -16.58
C ALA A 29 -5.95 4.45 -16.77
N GLY A 30 -7.10 4.61 -16.10
CA GLY A 30 -8.24 3.69 -16.19
C GLY A 30 -8.07 2.39 -15.42
N ILE A 31 -7.09 2.31 -14.51
CA ILE A 31 -6.86 1.15 -13.65
C ILE A 31 -7.78 1.27 -12.43
N LYS A 32 -8.43 0.17 -12.05
CA LYS A 32 -9.26 0.12 -10.83
C LYS A 32 -8.34 0.01 -9.61
N VAL A 33 -8.12 1.13 -8.94
CA VAL A 33 -7.27 1.23 -7.73
C VAL A 33 -8.13 1.11 -6.48
N THR A 34 -7.75 0.19 -5.60
CA THR A 34 -8.25 0.08 -4.22
C THR A 34 -7.18 0.58 -3.26
N LEU A 35 -7.47 1.66 -2.53
CA LEU A 35 -6.65 2.13 -1.41
C LEU A 35 -7.12 1.44 -0.13
N ALA A 36 -6.30 0.56 0.43
CA ALA A 36 -6.68 -0.28 1.56
C ALA A 36 -5.91 0.11 2.83
N GLY A 37 -6.63 0.44 3.90
CA GLY A 37 -6.02 0.77 5.19
C GLY A 37 -5.52 -0.49 5.90
N LEU A 38 -4.26 -0.47 6.33
CA LEU A 38 -3.58 -1.60 6.99
C LEU A 38 -4.29 -2.00 8.29
N ALA A 39 -4.68 -1.01 9.10
CA ALA A 39 -5.32 -1.21 10.39
C ALA A 39 -6.86 -1.28 10.33
N GLY A 40 -7.47 -0.98 9.17
CA GLY A 40 -8.93 -0.90 9.03
C GLY A 40 -9.39 0.12 7.98
N PRO A 41 -10.71 0.39 7.90
CA PRO A 41 -11.29 1.35 6.96
C PRO A 41 -11.23 2.80 7.47
N GLU A 42 -10.77 3.04 8.69
CA GLU A 42 -10.74 4.37 9.31
C GLU A 42 -9.66 5.28 8.68
N PRO A 43 -9.81 6.61 8.77
CA PRO A 43 -8.81 7.56 8.29
C PRO A 43 -7.44 7.37 8.92
N VAL A 44 -6.38 7.48 8.11
CA VAL A 44 -5.00 7.20 8.53
C VAL A 44 -4.15 8.46 8.44
N GLN A 45 -3.48 8.79 9.55
CA GLN A 45 -2.49 9.87 9.61
C GLN A 45 -1.16 9.41 8.98
N CYS A 46 -0.72 10.14 7.97
CA CYS A 46 0.52 9.95 7.21
C CYS A 46 1.71 10.62 7.90
N SER A 47 2.88 10.55 7.26
CA SER A 47 4.16 10.97 7.85
C SER A 47 4.25 12.47 8.22
N ARG A 48 3.55 13.35 7.49
CA ARG A 48 3.50 14.81 7.74
C ARG A 48 2.09 15.31 8.06
N ASP A 49 1.38 14.57 8.90
CA ASP A 49 0.07 14.94 9.47
C ASP A 49 -1.08 15.05 8.47
N VAL A 50 -0.85 14.70 7.20
CA VAL A 50 -1.93 14.50 6.23
C VAL A 50 -2.76 13.28 6.61
N VAL A 51 -4.08 13.43 6.64
CA VAL A 51 -5.00 12.34 6.92
C VAL A 51 -5.63 11.87 5.61
N ILE A 52 -5.49 10.58 5.31
CA ILE A 52 -6.04 9.97 4.10
C ILE A 52 -7.09 8.93 4.51
N CYS A 53 -8.28 9.02 3.92
CA CYS A 53 -9.33 8.01 4.08
C CYS A 53 -9.10 6.87 3.07
N PRO A 54 -8.91 5.62 3.53
CA PRO A 54 -8.85 4.48 2.61
C PRO A 54 -10.24 4.18 2.01
N ASP A 55 -10.27 3.49 0.87
CA ASP A 55 -11.51 3.01 0.26
C ASP A 55 -12.11 1.85 1.08
N THR A 56 -11.27 1.04 1.73
CA THR A 56 -11.65 -0.15 2.51
C THR A 56 -10.52 -0.61 3.45
N SER A 57 -10.75 -1.63 4.27
CA SER A 57 -9.70 -2.31 5.03
C SER A 57 -8.87 -3.27 4.15
N LEU A 58 -7.62 -3.53 4.54
CA LEU A 58 -6.75 -4.50 3.87
C LEU A 58 -7.36 -5.90 3.84
N GLU A 59 -7.96 -6.35 4.94
CA GLU A 59 -8.63 -7.66 5.02
C GLU A 59 -9.70 -7.83 3.94
N LYS A 60 -10.57 -6.82 3.78
CA LYS A 60 -11.61 -6.84 2.75
C LYS A 60 -11.02 -6.73 1.35
N ALA A 61 -10.01 -5.88 1.16
CA ALA A 61 -9.32 -5.77 -0.12
C ALA A 61 -8.68 -7.10 -0.55
N MET A 62 -8.08 -7.85 0.37
CA MET A 62 -7.50 -9.17 0.10
C MET A 62 -8.55 -10.19 -0.34
N ALA A 63 -9.73 -10.19 0.30
CA ALA A 63 -10.86 -11.05 -0.11
C ALA A 63 -11.41 -10.70 -1.50
N GLU A 64 -11.32 -9.43 -1.90
CA GLU A 64 -11.77 -8.94 -3.21
C GLU A 64 -10.76 -9.18 -4.36
N GLY A 65 -9.57 -9.72 -4.09
CA GLY A 65 -8.54 -9.98 -5.11
C GLY A 65 -9.03 -10.84 -6.29
N PRO A 66 -8.21 -11.03 -7.34
CA PRO A 66 -6.79 -10.71 -7.45
C PRO A 66 -6.51 -9.26 -7.94
N TYR A 67 -5.29 -8.79 -7.71
CA TYR A 67 -4.75 -7.52 -8.20
C TYR A 67 -3.56 -7.78 -9.13
N ASP A 68 -3.40 -6.96 -10.17
CA ASP A 68 -2.26 -7.03 -11.09
C ASP A 68 -0.99 -6.40 -10.49
N VAL A 69 -1.16 -5.43 -9.59
CA VAL A 69 -0.08 -4.64 -9.01
C VAL A 69 -0.41 -4.26 -7.57
N VAL A 70 0.62 -4.25 -6.71
CA VAL A 70 0.53 -3.74 -5.34
C VAL A 70 1.55 -2.61 -5.20
N VAL A 71 1.09 -1.49 -4.65
CA VAL A 71 1.91 -0.32 -4.32
C VAL A 71 2.05 -0.25 -2.81
N LEU A 72 3.29 -0.18 -2.36
CA LEU A 72 3.65 0.02 -0.96
C LEU A 72 4.27 1.41 -0.84
N PRO A 73 3.54 2.41 -0.34
CA PRO A 73 4.10 3.70 -0.01
C PRO A 73 5.22 3.56 1.03
N GLY A 74 6.24 4.39 0.91
CA GLY A 74 7.34 4.49 1.86
C GLY A 74 6.95 5.19 3.16
N GLY A 75 7.93 5.88 3.74
CA GLY A 75 7.86 6.47 5.07
C GLY A 75 8.36 5.50 6.14
N ASN A 76 9.21 5.98 7.06
CA ASN A 76 9.89 5.13 8.03
C ASN A 76 8.90 4.33 8.91
N LEU A 77 7.93 5.02 9.52
CA LEU A 77 6.90 4.39 10.34
C LEU A 77 5.93 3.54 9.50
N GLY A 78 5.55 4.02 8.31
CA GLY A 78 4.67 3.28 7.40
C GLY A 78 5.27 1.93 6.98
N ALA A 79 6.54 1.93 6.57
CA ALA A 79 7.28 0.73 6.20
C ALA A 79 7.47 -0.24 7.38
N GLN A 80 7.75 0.27 8.59
CA GLN A 80 7.81 -0.55 9.81
C GLN A 80 6.46 -1.22 10.09
N ASN A 81 5.36 -0.46 10.07
CA ASN A 81 4.02 -1.00 10.27
C ASN A 81 3.66 -2.07 9.22
N LEU A 82 4.04 -1.87 7.95
CA LEU A 82 3.88 -2.88 6.89
C LEU A 82 4.68 -4.16 7.18
N ALA A 83 5.90 -4.02 7.69
CA ALA A 83 6.77 -5.15 8.01
C ALA A 83 6.24 -5.95 9.23
N GLU A 84 5.67 -5.26 10.22
CA GLU A 84 5.15 -5.85 11.47
C GLU A 84 3.88 -6.67 11.28
N VAL A 85 3.11 -6.44 10.21
CA VAL A 85 1.97 -7.31 9.86
C VAL A 85 2.41 -8.76 9.54
N ARG A 86 3.71 -9.06 9.55
CA ARG A 86 4.30 -10.41 9.55
C ARG A 86 4.37 -11.10 10.94
N GLY A 87 3.99 -10.46 12.03
CA GLY A 87 4.28 -10.93 13.39
C GLY A 87 3.24 -11.82 14.09
N SER A 88 2.03 -11.97 13.56
CA SER A 88 0.93 -12.69 14.24
C SER A 88 0.64 -14.10 13.70
N ASP A 89 1.35 -14.53 12.66
CA ASP A 89 1.43 -15.93 12.20
C ASP A 89 2.82 -16.44 12.56
N GLY A 90 2.93 -17.33 13.55
CA GLY A 90 4.19 -17.89 14.09
C GLY A 90 5.00 -18.77 13.12
N SER A 91 4.89 -18.56 11.81
CA SER A 91 5.62 -19.27 10.77
C SER A 91 6.85 -18.48 10.32
N GLN A 92 8.04 -18.93 10.73
CA GLN A 92 9.35 -18.35 10.35
C GLN A 92 9.70 -18.46 8.85
N ASN A 93 8.75 -18.72 7.94
CA ASN A 93 9.07 -18.97 6.53
C ASN A 93 8.09 -18.36 5.51
N ASN A 94 7.42 -17.24 5.82
CA ASN A 94 6.69 -16.49 4.81
C ASN A 94 7.24 -15.05 4.67
N ARG A 95 8.17 -14.90 3.71
CA ARG A 95 8.17 -13.67 2.90
C ARG A 95 6.73 -13.47 2.42
N PHE A 96 6.20 -12.25 2.51
CA PHE A 96 5.16 -11.85 1.56
C PHE A 96 5.71 -12.27 0.21
N HIS A 97 5.19 -13.37 -0.35
CA HIS A 97 5.71 -13.94 -1.57
C HIS A 97 5.28 -12.99 -2.68
N ALA A 98 6.11 -11.98 -2.88
CA ALA A 98 6.22 -11.06 -4.00
C ALA A 98 6.32 -11.76 -5.37
N HIS A 99 6.13 -13.09 -5.45
CA HIS A 99 6.41 -13.87 -6.64
C HIS A 99 5.49 -13.58 -7.82
N ASN A 100 4.33 -12.93 -7.60
CA ASN A 100 3.44 -12.48 -8.67
C ASN A 100 3.09 -10.98 -8.63
N PHE A 101 3.67 -10.20 -7.70
CA PHE A 101 3.44 -8.76 -7.65
C PHE A 101 4.61 -8.03 -8.30
N ARG A 102 4.35 -7.32 -9.40
CA ARG A 102 5.28 -6.29 -9.85
C ARG A 102 5.20 -5.15 -8.85
N PHE A 103 6.21 -5.00 -8.00
CA PHE A 103 6.34 -3.82 -7.16
C PHE A 103 6.75 -2.65 -8.05
N LEU A 104 5.92 -1.61 -8.07
CA LEU A 104 6.36 -0.30 -8.55
C LEU A 104 7.18 0.31 -7.42
N SER A 105 8.50 0.13 -7.48
CA SER A 105 9.41 1.05 -6.82
C SER A 105 9.39 2.35 -7.62
N LEU A 106 8.52 3.29 -7.25
CA LEU A 106 8.60 4.60 -7.87
C LEU A 106 9.95 5.22 -7.49
N PRO A 107 10.63 5.96 -8.37
CA PRO A 107 11.89 6.64 -8.03
C PRO A 107 11.76 7.60 -6.84
N LEU A 108 10.53 7.96 -6.45
CA LEU A 108 10.21 8.70 -5.24
C LEU A 108 10.56 7.93 -3.94
N GLN A 109 10.47 6.59 -3.93
CA GLN A 109 10.80 5.73 -2.78
C GLN A 109 12.25 5.87 -2.28
N ASN A 110 13.16 6.31 -3.14
CA ASN A 110 14.56 6.54 -2.80
C ASN A 110 14.86 7.99 -2.35
N LEU A 111 13.89 8.92 -2.41
CA LEU A 111 14.09 10.28 -1.89
C LEU A 111 13.79 10.39 -0.39
N CYS A 112 12.97 9.48 0.14
CA CYS A 112 12.35 9.65 1.46
C CYS A 112 12.90 8.71 2.55
N THR A 113 13.89 7.87 2.22
CA THR A 113 14.72 7.17 3.20
C THR A 113 15.94 8.02 3.55
N PRO A 114 16.00 8.64 4.75
CA PRO A 114 17.25 9.24 5.21
C PRO A 114 18.29 8.12 5.40
N HIS A 115 19.52 8.36 4.91
CA HIS A 115 20.70 7.57 5.26
C HIS A 115 20.95 7.56 6.77
#